data_AF-A0A370DN74-F1
#
_entry.id   AF-A0A370DN74-F1
#
_cell.length_a   1.000
_cell.length_b   1.000
_cell.length_c   1.000
_cell.angle_alpha   90.00
_cell.angle_beta   90.00
_cell.angle_gamma   90.00
#
_symmetry.space_group_name_H-M   'P 1'
#
loop_
_entity.id
_entity.type
_entity.pdbx_description
1 polymer ?
#
loop_
_entity_poly.entity_id
_entity_poly.type
_entity_poly.pdbx_seq_one_letter_code
_entity_poly.pdbx_strand_id
1 'polypeptide(L)'
;MIAVKVDRMVSKAIRRKLKSVAKNLDRAKVTATNRTLTGLVTYSSKTIRKDINVKAGDFKKKLKIHRARRGSAFGAIDVSGAHFPLAAMGARTLKSGMVTAKPKKRGGRVRYKGAFIRNVGSGRHRGVFRRVGRSHLPIKELWGPSMMNAWKYNERDFSRFATDRLSRELVHQIQYYRNK
;
A
#
# COMPACT_ATOMS: atom_id res chain seq x y z
N MET A 1 57.07 -1.60 35.02
CA MET A 1 56.09 -1.64 33.92
C MET A 1 54.77 -2.18 34.48
N ILE A 2 53.67 -1.43 34.40
CA ILE A 2 52.36 -1.90 34.88
C ILE A 2 51.58 -2.47 33.69
N ALA A 3 51.32 -3.78 33.71
CA ALA A 3 50.54 -4.46 32.67
C ALA A 3 49.09 -4.61 33.12
N VAL A 4 48.18 -3.88 32.48
CA VAL A 4 46.74 -4.04 32.67
C VAL A 4 46.20 -5.00 31.62
N LYS A 5 45.58 -6.12 32.04
CA LYS A 5 45.00 -7.12 31.15
C LYS A 5 43.51 -7.26 31.42
N VAL A 6 42.71 -7.25 30.36
CA VAL A 6 41.27 -7.50 30.47
C VAL A 6 41.03 -8.97 30.79
N ASP A 7 40.28 -9.21 31.86
CA ASP A 7 39.91 -10.56 32.27
C ASP A 7 39.05 -11.31 31.22
N ARG A 8 39.22 -12.63 31.15
CA ARG A 8 38.53 -13.48 30.18
C ARG A 8 37.02 -13.49 30.40
N MET A 9 36.54 -13.49 31.66
CA MET A 9 35.11 -13.41 31.97
C MET A 9 34.53 -12.06 31.59
N VAL A 10 35.26 -10.97 31.88
CA VAL A 10 34.87 -9.60 31.46
C VAL A 10 34.73 -9.53 29.94
N SER A 11 35.70 -10.06 29.19
CA SER A 11 35.63 -10.08 27.72
C SER A 11 34.42 -10.88 27.18
N LYS A 12 34.07 -12.01 27.81
CA LYS A 12 32.91 -12.85 27.45
C LYS A 12 31.59 -12.13 27.75
N ALA A 13 31.52 -11.40 28.86
CA ALA A 13 30.36 -10.60 29.23
C ALA A 13 30.14 -9.45 28.24
N ILE A 14 31.21 -8.74 27.84
CA ILE A 14 31.15 -7.68 26.82
C ILE A 14 30.61 -8.24 25.50
N ARG A 15 31.15 -9.37 25.00
CA ARG A 15 30.68 -10.00 23.76
C ARG A 15 29.19 -10.38 23.82
N ARG A 16 28.72 -10.91 24.95
CA ARG A 16 27.30 -11.24 25.14
C ARG A 16 26.41 -9.99 25.09
N LYS A 17 26.81 -8.91 25.76
CA LYS A 17 26.10 -7.62 25.73
C LYS A 17 26.10 -7.00 24.32
N LEU A 18 27.22 -7.02 23.60
CA LEU A 18 27.28 -6.54 22.22
C LEU A 18 26.35 -7.34 21.29
N LYS A 19 26.31 -8.67 21.45
CA LYS A 19 25.41 -9.53 20.67
C LYS A 19 23.93 -9.25 20.95
N SER A 20 23.56 -8.97 22.20
CA SER A 20 22.17 -8.61 22.54
C SER A 20 21.80 -7.26 21.96
N VAL A 21 22.70 -6.26 22.04
CA VAL A 21 22.51 -4.94 21.41
C VAL A 21 22.32 -5.09 19.90
N ALA A 22 23.19 -5.82 19.20
CA ALA A 22 23.06 -6.05 17.77
C ALA A 22 21.71 -6.67 17.39
N LYS A 23 21.27 -7.71 18.12
CA LYS A 23 19.96 -8.36 17.93
C LYS A 23 18.80 -7.40 18.14
N ASN A 24 18.90 -6.53 19.14
CA ASN A 24 17.89 -5.51 19.45
C ASN A 24 17.84 -4.42 18.36
N LEU A 25 18.99 -4.02 17.81
CA LEU A 25 19.06 -3.11 16.67
C LEU A 25 18.42 -3.69 15.41
N ASP A 26 18.64 -4.97 15.10
CA ASP A 26 18.00 -5.60 13.95
C ASP A 26 16.47 -5.67 14.10
N ARG A 27 15.98 -5.95 15.31
CA ARG A 27 14.55 -5.88 15.63
C ARG A 27 14.00 -4.46 15.49
N ALA A 28 14.76 -3.46 15.93
CA ALA A 28 14.40 -2.06 15.80
C ALA A 28 14.24 -1.67 14.32
N LYS A 29 15.22 -2.01 13.48
CA LYS A 29 15.18 -1.76 12.03
C LYS A 29 13.96 -2.39 11.37
N VAL A 30 13.74 -3.69 11.60
CA VAL A 30 12.59 -4.42 11.02
C VAL A 30 11.25 -3.81 11.47
N THR A 31 11.15 -3.44 12.75
CA THR A 31 9.93 -2.84 13.30
C THR A 31 9.69 -1.46 12.70
N ALA A 32 10.73 -0.63 12.62
CA ALA A 32 10.65 0.70 12.03
C ALA A 32 10.22 0.64 10.57
N THR A 33 10.86 -0.18 9.74
CA THR A 33 10.48 -0.38 8.32
C THR A 33 9.01 -0.80 8.20
N ASN A 34 8.58 -1.78 8.99
CA ASN A 34 7.20 -2.28 8.94
C ASN A 34 6.16 -1.24 9.41
N ARG A 35 6.49 -0.38 10.37
CA ARG A 35 5.64 0.74 10.78
C ARG A 35 5.57 1.83 9.72
N THR A 36 6.71 2.16 9.10
CA THR A 36 6.78 3.09 7.97
C THR A 36 5.91 2.62 6.82
N LEU A 37 5.99 1.34 6.42
CA LEU A 37 5.13 0.77 5.37
C LEU A 37 3.64 0.93 5.69
N THR A 38 3.22 0.60 6.92
CA THR A 38 1.82 0.76 7.34
C THR A 38 1.37 2.24 7.27
N GLY A 39 2.25 3.15 7.69
CA GLY A 39 2.03 4.58 7.58
C GLY A 39 1.88 5.03 6.12
N LEU A 40 2.78 4.55 5.24
CA LEU A 40 2.82 4.89 3.82
C LEU A 40 1.57 4.40 3.08
N VAL A 41 1.07 3.19 3.37
CA VAL A 41 -0.22 2.69 2.83
C VAL A 41 -1.37 3.62 3.20
N THR A 42 -1.38 4.09 4.44
CA THR A 42 -2.44 4.99 4.92
C THR A 42 -2.34 6.36 4.27
N TYR A 43 -1.13 6.90 4.19
CA TYR A 43 -0.84 8.20 3.58
C TYR A 43 -1.19 8.21 2.08
N SER A 44 -0.62 7.28 1.32
CA SER A 44 -0.88 7.11 -0.12
C SER A 44 -2.37 6.92 -0.42
N SER A 45 -3.08 6.12 0.38
CA SER A 45 -4.52 5.96 0.24
C SER A 45 -5.27 7.28 0.44
N LYS A 46 -4.90 8.07 1.44
CA LYS A 46 -5.51 9.38 1.67
C LYS A 46 -5.24 10.34 0.51
N THR A 47 -3.99 10.44 0.06
CA THR A 47 -3.57 11.35 -1.03
C THR A 47 -4.28 11.02 -2.33
N ILE A 48 -4.19 9.79 -2.84
CA ILE A 48 -4.80 9.41 -4.12
C ILE A 48 -6.34 9.50 -4.08
N ARG A 49 -6.95 9.15 -2.95
CA ARG A 49 -8.40 9.25 -2.80
C ARG A 49 -8.89 10.68 -2.62
N LYS A 50 -8.05 11.72 -2.62
CA LYS A 50 -8.52 13.11 -2.75
C LYS A 50 -9.10 13.35 -4.15
N ASP A 51 -8.51 12.74 -5.16
CA ASP A 51 -8.88 12.96 -6.56
C ASP A 51 -9.77 11.84 -7.10
N ILE A 52 -9.54 10.61 -6.66
CA ILE A 52 -10.25 9.42 -7.14
C ILE A 52 -11.32 8.98 -6.13
N ASN A 53 -12.51 8.65 -6.63
CA ASN A 53 -13.63 8.21 -5.81
C ASN A 53 -13.63 6.68 -5.60
N VAL A 54 -12.74 6.22 -4.74
CA VAL A 54 -12.60 4.80 -4.36
C VAL A 54 -12.68 4.64 -2.84
N LYS A 55 -13.13 3.48 -2.35
CA LYS A 55 -13.13 3.16 -0.91
C LYS A 55 -11.71 2.82 -0.42
N ALA A 56 -11.43 3.08 0.86
CA ALA A 56 -10.12 2.80 1.44
C ALA A 56 -9.74 1.32 1.33
N GLY A 57 -10.69 0.43 1.62
CA GLY A 57 -10.48 -1.02 1.56
C GLY A 57 -10.14 -1.49 0.15
N ASP A 58 -10.86 -1.01 -0.87
CA ASP A 58 -10.62 -1.40 -2.26
C ASP A 58 -9.28 -0.90 -2.78
N PHE A 59 -8.85 0.28 -2.34
CA PHE A 59 -7.49 0.79 -2.60
C PHE A 59 -6.42 -0.12 -1.99
N LYS A 60 -6.56 -0.46 -0.70
CA LYS A 60 -5.59 -1.29 0.02
C LYS A 60 -5.47 -2.70 -0.58
N LYS A 61 -6.58 -3.27 -1.08
CA LYS A 61 -6.58 -4.59 -1.76
C LYS A 61 -5.73 -4.62 -3.03
N LYS A 62 -5.45 -3.46 -3.65
CA LYS A 62 -4.60 -3.36 -4.85
C LYS A 62 -3.11 -3.23 -4.55
N LEU A 63 -2.75 -3.03 -3.28
CA LEU A 63 -1.37 -2.95 -2.83
C LEU A 63 -0.90 -4.30 -2.33
N LYS A 64 0.32 -4.68 -2.71
CA LYS A 64 1.01 -5.85 -2.17
C LYS A 64 2.15 -5.36 -1.28
N ILE A 65 2.09 -5.69 0.00
CA ILE A 65 3.07 -5.21 0.99
C ILE A 65 4.09 -6.32 1.25
N HIS A 66 5.33 -6.07 0.85
CA HIS A 66 6.47 -6.90 1.17
C HIS A 66 7.05 -6.43 2.51
N ARG A 67 6.69 -7.13 3.59
CA ARG A 67 7.11 -6.76 4.95
C ARG A 67 8.57 -7.14 5.22
N ALA A 68 9.25 -6.30 5.99
CA ALA A 68 10.58 -6.59 6.51
C ALA A 68 10.54 -7.76 7.49
N ARG A 69 11.60 -8.57 7.49
CA ARG A 69 11.75 -9.79 8.31
C ARG A 69 13.09 -9.78 9.04
N ARG A 70 13.24 -10.61 10.07
CA ARG A 70 14.57 -10.81 10.71
C ARG A 70 15.56 -11.29 9.65
N GLY A 71 16.73 -10.67 9.58
CA GLY A 71 17.75 -10.92 8.54
C GLY A 71 17.59 -10.09 7.26
N SER A 72 16.46 -9.44 7.04
CA SER A 72 16.25 -8.50 5.93
C SER A 72 15.36 -7.34 6.35
N ALA A 73 15.98 -6.20 6.66
CA ALA A 73 15.27 -4.96 7.00
C ALA A 73 14.65 -4.25 5.79
N PHE A 74 14.65 -4.91 4.62
CA PHE A 74 14.04 -4.42 3.40
C PHE A 74 12.53 -4.60 3.43
N GLY A 75 11.81 -3.56 3.04
CA GLY A 75 10.37 -3.59 2.89
C GLY A 75 9.94 -2.78 1.68
N ALA A 76 8.91 -3.24 0.98
CA ALA A 76 8.44 -2.62 -0.25
C ALA A 76 6.91 -2.63 -0.33
N ILE A 77 6.37 -1.67 -1.07
CA ILE A 77 4.98 -1.67 -1.51
C ILE A 77 5.01 -1.83 -3.02
N ASP A 78 4.46 -2.95 -3.48
CA ASP A 78 4.22 -3.17 -4.89
C ASP A 78 2.77 -2.75 -5.22
N VAL A 79 2.64 -1.99 -6.30
CA VAL A 79 1.39 -1.43 -6.77
C VAL A 79 1.01 -2.22 -8.02
N SER A 80 0.00 -3.08 -7.90
CA SER A 80 -0.51 -3.76 -9.09
C SER A 80 -1.12 -2.74 -10.04
N GLY A 81 -0.74 -2.78 -11.32
CA GLY A 81 -1.23 -1.88 -12.38
C GLY A 81 -2.72 -2.01 -12.73
N ALA A 82 -3.51 -2.62 -11.85
CA ALA A 82 -4.93 -2.81 -12.07
C ALA A 82 -5.67 -1.47 -11.92
N HIS A 83 -6.53 -1.20 -12.88
CA HIS A 83 -7.50 -0.13 -12.77
C HIS A 83 -8.55 -0.50 -11.72
N PHE A 84 -9.22 0.50 -11.17
CA PHE A 84 -10.36 0.28 -10.30
C PHE A 84 -11.63 0.08 -11.15
N PRO A 85 -12.47 -0.92 -10.85
CA PRO A 85 -13.70 -1.13 -11.61
C PRO A 85 -14.65 0.03 -11.37
N LEU A 86 -15.35 0.50 -12.41
CA LEU A 86 -16.33 1.59 -12.26
C LEU A 86 -17.44 1.23 -11.26
N ALA A 87 -17.74 -0.06 -11.11
CA ALA A 87 -18.67 -0.57 -10.10
C ALA A 87 -18.32 -0.14 -8.67
N ALA A 88 -17.03 -0.02 -8.34
CA ALA A 88 -16.54 0.44 -7.04
C ALA A 88 -16.53 1.98 -6.91
N MET A 89 -16.75 2.71 -8.01
CA MET A 89 -16.72 4.18 -8.10
C MET A 89 -18.14 4.78 -8.17
N GLY A 90 -19.05 4.17 -7.40
CA GLY A 90 -20.43 4.62 -7.30
C GLY A 90 -21.23 4.44 -8.58
N ALA A 91 -20.96 3.41 -9.39
CA ALA A 91 -21.75 3.14 -10.59
C ALA A 91 -23.19 2.73 -10.25
N ARG A 92 -24.16 3.31 -10.96
CA ARG A 92 -25.59 2.99 -10.87
C ARG A 92 -26.28 3.14 -12.22
N THR A 93 -27.31 2.36 -12.42
CA THR A 93 -28.24 2.49 -13.56
C THR A 93 -29.32 3.50 -13.19
N LEU A 94 -29.61 4.45 -14.08
CA LEU A 94 -30.72 5.40 -13.94
C LEU A 94 -32.05 4.76 -14.35
N LYS A 95 -33.18 5.39 -14.04
CA LYS A 95 -34.51 4.96 -14.50
C LYS A 95 -34.60 4.84 -16.03
N SER A 96 -33.83 5.67 -16.75
CA SER A 96 -33.70 5.62 -18.22
C SER A 96 -32.89 4.44 -18.76
N GLY A 97 -32.41 3.53 -17.91
CA GLY A 97 -31.53 2.42 -18.29
C GLY A 97 -30.06 2.80 -18.48
N MET A 98 -29.72 4.09 -18.41
CA MET A 98 -28.35 4.56 -18.60
C MET A 98 -27.47 4.33 -17.37
N VAL A 99 -26.28 3.73 -17.56
CA VAL A 99 -25.28 3.61 -16.49
C VAL A 99 -24.50 4.91 -16.32
N THR A 100 -24.35 5.31 -15.06
CA THR A 100 -23.48 6.43 -14.67
C THR A 100 -22.50 5.97 -13.60
N ALA A 101 -21.30 6.55 -13.56
CA ALA A 101 -20.36 6.37 -12.46
C ALA A 101 -19.72 7.70 -12.08
N LYS A 102 -19.04 7.76 -10.93
CA LYS A 102 -18.30 8.95 -10.49
C LYS A 102 -16.85 8.56 -10.22
N PRO A 103 -15.97 8.50 -11.24
CA PRO A 103 -14.59 8.02 -11.07
C PRO A 103 -13.69 9.02 -10.34
N LYS A 104 -13.90 10.32 -10.56
CA LYS A 104 -13.21 11.40 -9.85
C LYS A 104 -14.10 11.92 -8.72
N LYS A 105 -13.50 12.31 -7.59
CA LYS A 105 -14.24 12.94 -6.49
C LYS A 105 -14.74 14.33 -6.85
N ARG A 106 -13.89 15.11 -7.51
CA ARG A 106 -14.20 16.41 -8.08
C ARG A 106 -14.96 16.23 -9.40
N GLY A 107 -15.98 17.05 -9.62
CA GLY A 107 -16.83 17.03 -10.81
C GLY A 107 -18.09 16.16 -10.68
N GLY A 108 -18.84 16.12 -11.80
CA GLY A 108 -20.11 15.40 -11.93
C GLY A 108 -19.95 13.90 -12.20
N ARG A 109 -21.09 13.22 -12.31
CA ARG A 109 -21.15 11.82 -12.74
C ARG A 109 -20.97 11.74 -14.25
N VAL A 110 -20.23 10.73 -14.71
CA VAL A 110 -20.04 10.44 -16.14
C VAL A 110 -21.08 9.43 -16.60
N ARG A 111 -21.65 9.67 -17.79
CA ARG A 111 -22.61 8.78 -18.46
C ARG A 111 -21.86 7.80 -19.36
N TYR A 112 -22.16 6.51 -19.24
CA TYR A 112 -21.55 5.45 -20.04
C TYR A 112 -22.61 4.84 -20.96
N LYS A 113 -22.68 5.36 -22.20
CA LYS A 113 -23.66 4.90 -23.21
C LYS A 113 -23.43 3.43 -23.57
N GLY A 114 -24.51 2.65 -23.65
CA GLY A 114 -24.48 1.22 -23.96
C GLY A 114 -23.81 0.35 -22.89
N ALA A 115 -23.53 0.90 -21.71
CA ALA A 115 -22.97 0.15 -20.60
C ALA A 115 -24.08 -0.41 -19.70
N PHE A 116 -23.80 -1.53 -19.04
CA PHE A 116 -24.69 -2.19 -18.08
C PHE A 116 -23.90 -2.71 -16.88
N ILE A 117 -24.57 -2.91 -15.76
CA ILE A 117 -23.95 -3.46 -14.53
C ILE A 117 -24.33 -4.93 -14.42
N ARG A 118 -23.35 -5.80 -14.22
CA ARG A 118 -23.59 -7.24 -14.06
C ARG A 118 -22.60 -7.87 -13.08
N ASN A 119 -23.02 -8.97 -12.45
CA ASN A 119 -22.12 -9.83 -11.71
C ASN A 119 -21.66 -10.97 -12.64
N VAL A 120 -20.36 -11.22 -12.71
CA VAL A 120 -19.73 -12.29 -13.50
C VAL A 120 -18.86 -13.17 -12.60
N GLY A 121 -18.40 -14.32 -13.13
CA GLY A 121 -17.52 -15.24 -12.39
C GLY A 121 -18.18 -15.79 -11.13
N SER A 122 -19.28 -16.53 -11.28
CA SER A 122 -20.09 -17.09 -10.19
C SER A 122 -20.61 -16.04 -9.19
N GLY A 123 -20.80 -14.79 -9.63
CA GLY A 123 -21.31 -13.71 -8.80
C GLY A 123 -20.25 -12.95 -8.00
N ARG A 124 -18.97 -13.33 -8.09
CA ARG A 124 -17.88 -12.77 -7.27
C ARG A 124 -17.39 -11.40 -7.74
N HIS A 125 -17.63 -11.07 -9.01
CA HIS A 125 -17.17 -9.81 -9.60
C HIS A 125 -18.33 -8.98 -10.14
N ARG A 126 -18.63 -7.86 -9.48
CA ARG A 126 -19.58 -6.87 -9.96
C ARG A 126 -18.84 -5.83 -10.79
N GLY A 127 -19.14 -5.75 -12.08
CA GLY A 127 -18.49 -4.84 -13.03
C GLY A 127 -19.48 -3.98 -13.80
N VAL A 128 -18.93 -2.95 -14.46
CA VAL A 128 -19.65 -2.19 -15.49
C VAL A 128 -19.12 -2.65 -16.83
N PHE A 129 -19.98 -3.13 -17.71
CA PHE A 129 -19.58 -3.75 -18.97
C PHE A 129 -20.22 -3.05 -20.15
N ARG A 130 -19.61 -3.20 -21.33
CA ARG A 130 -20.17 -2.81 -22.62
C ARG A 130 -19.94 -3.94 -23.62
N ARG A 131 -20.94 -4.23 -24.45
CA ARG A 131 -20.77 -5.15 -25.60
C ARG A 131 -19.94 -4.46 -26.69
N VAL A 132 -18.97 -5.17 -27.25
CA VAL A 132 -18.06 -4.64 -28.28
C VAL A 132 -18.07 -5.44 -29.58
N GLY A 133 -18.95 -6.43 -29.72
CA GLY A 133 -19.03 -7.30 -30.88
C GLY A 133 -20.30 -8.15 -30.90
N ARG A 134 -20.36 -9.08 -31.87
CA ARG A 134 -21.52 -9.94 -32.13
C ARG A 134 -21.37 -11.38 -31.61
N SER A 135 -20.19 -11.77 -31.11
CA SER A 135 -19.99 -13.13 -30.57
C SER A 135 -20.86 -13.40 -29.33
N HIS A 136 -20.88 -14.63 -28.84
CA HIS A 136 -21.76 -15.04 -27.73
C HIS A 136 -21.50 -14.24 -26.43
N LEU A 137 -20.26 -13.84 -26.13
CA LEU A 137 -19.90 -13.05 -24.93
C LEU A 137 -18.84 -11.95 -25.21
N PRO A 138 -19.14 -10.95 -26.06
CA PRO A 138 -18.19 -9.92 -26.45
C PRO A 138 -18.29 -8.74 -25.47
N ILE A 139 -18.18 -9.00 -24.16
CA ILE A 139 -18.30 -7.97 -23.13
C ILE A 139 -16.92 -7.51 -22.68
N LYS A 140 -16.69 -6.19 -22.64
CA LYS A 140 -15.50 -5.59 -22.04
C LYS A 140 -15.88 -4.82 -20.80
N GLU A 141 -15.12 -5.02 -19.73
CA GLU A 141 -15.26 -4.22 -18.52
C GLU A 141 -14.75 -2.81 -18.75
N LEU A 142 -15.52 -1.84 -18.27
CA LEU A 142 -15.16 -0.44 -18.24
C LEU A 142 -14.51 -0.12 -16.89
N TRP A 143 -13.32 0.47 -16.97
CA TRP A 143 -12.47 0.76 -15.84
C TRP A 143 -12.42 2.26 -15.53
N GLY A 144 -12.21 2.57 -14.26
CA GLY A 144 -11.88 3.92 -13.81
C GLY A 144 -10.39 4.22 -13.94
N PRO A 145 -9.91 5.32 -13.32
CA PRO A 145 -8.51 5.69 -13.33
C PRO A 145 -7.55 4.57 -12.90
N SER A 146 -6.36 4.57 -13.51
CA SER A 146 -5.26 3.66 -13.19
C SER A 146 -4.66 3.99 -11.81
N MET A 147 -4.56 2.96 -10.96
CA MET A 147 -3.88 3.07 -9.67
C MET A 147 -2.38 3.36 -9.84
N MET A 148 -1.73 2.70 -10.81
CA MET A 148 -0.31 2.90 -11.10
C MET A 148 -0.01 4.33 -11.52
N ASN A 149 -0.82 4.91 -12.41
CA ASN A 149 -0.60 6.28 -12.86
C ASN A 149 -0.79 7.28 -11.70
N ALA A 150 -1.80 7.05 -10.86
CA ALA A 150 -2.02 7.87 -9.66
C ALA A 150 -0.87 7.73 -8.66
N TRP A 151 -0.27 6.54 -8.54
CA TRP A 151 0.90 6.32 -7.71
C TRP A 151 2.12 7.06 -8.24
N LYS A 152 2.47 6.87 -9.52
CA LYS A 152 3.61 7.52 -10.18
C LYS A 152 3.56 9.04 -10.07
N TYR A 153 2.37 9.63 -10.25
CA TYR A 153 2.18 11.07 -10.10
C TYR A 153 2.55 11.59 -8.69
N ASN A 154 2.35 10.77 -7.65
CA ASN A 154 2.62 11.13 -6.25
C ASN A 154 3.89 10.48 -5.69
N GLU A 155 4.70 9.82 -6.52
CA GLU A 155 5.82 8.98 -6.07
C GLU A 155 6.87 9.76 -5.27
N ARG A 156 7.17 10.99 -5.70
CA ARG A 156 8.12 11.87 -4.99
C ARG A 156 7.65 12.21 -3.57
N ASP A 157 6.36 12.52 -3.42
CA ASP A 157 5.74 12.83 -2.13
C ASP A 157 5.72 11.60 -1.22
N PHE A 158 5.40 10.44 -1.78
CA PHE A 158 5.42 9.16 -1.06
C PHE A 158 6.82 8.76 -0.59
N SER A 159 7.82 8.96 -1.44
CA SER A 159 9.22 8.71 -1.09
C SER A 159 9.69 9.62 0.04
N ARG A 160 9.39 10.91 -0.02
CA ARG A 160 9.70 11.87 1.05
C ARG A 160 9.02 11.47 2.37
N PHE A 161 7.72 11.19 2.33
CA PHE A 161 6.99 10.73 3.52
C PHE A 161 7.60 9.45 4.12
N ALA A 162 7.98 8.50 3.28
CA ALA A 162 8.58 7.24 3.70
C ALA A 162 9.92 7.46 4.41
N THR A 163 10.80 8.29 3.84
CA THR A 163 12.11 8.62 4.41
C THR A 163 11.96 9.35 5.75
N ASP A 164 11.14 10.41 5.79
CA ASP A 164 10.93 11.21 7.00
C ASP A 164 10.33 10.38 8.14
N ARG A 165 9.43 9.45 7.79
CA ARG A 165 8.83 8.54 8.77
C ARG A 165 9.82 7.46 9.20
N LEU A 166 10.60 6.89 8.30
CA LEU A 166 11.58 5.86 8.62
C LEU A 166 12.64 6.39 9.60
N SER A 167 13.18 7.58 9.36
CA SER A 167 14.16 8.20 10.24
C SER A 167 13.62 8.36 11.67
N ARG A 168 12.39 8.87 11.81
CA ARG A 168 11.72 9.01 13.12
C ARG A 168 11.43 7.68 13.80
N GLU A 169 10.88 6.72 13.06
CA GLU A 169 10.57 5.39 13.60
C GLU A 169 11.85 4.65 14.02
N LEU A 170 12.95 4.78 13.26
CA LEU A 170 14.24 4.17 13.62
C LEU A 170 14.76 4.69 14.96
N VAL A 171 14.82 6.01 15.13
CA VAL A 171 15.26 6.62 16.41
C VAL A 171 14.38 6.13 17.56
N HIS A 172 13.06 6.19 17.40
CA HIS A 172 12.11 5.73 18.40
C HIS A 172 12.31 4.23 18.73
N GLN A 173 12.47 3.37 17.72
CA GLN A 173 12.68 1.95 17.96
C GLN A 173 14.02 1.66 18.64
N ILE A 174 15.10 2.34 18.26
CA ILE A 174 16.42 2.16 18.90
C ILE A 174 16.32 2.51 20.38
N GLN A 175 15.68 3.63 20.74
CA GLN A 175 15.44 4.01 22.14
C GLN A 175 14.61 2.97 22.89
N TYR A 176 13.52 2.49 22.29
CA TYR A 176 12.66 1.47 22.88
C TYR A 176 13.41 0.15 23.16
N TYR A 177 14.24 -0.31 22.22
CA TYR A 177 15.01 -1.55 22.36
C TYR A 177 16.32 -1.38 23.14
N ARG A 178 16.73 -0.14 23.47
CA ARG A 178 17.84 0.14 24.40
C ARG A 178 17.47 -0.21 25.83
N ASN A 179 16.21 0.04 26.21
CA ASN A 179 15.71 -0.12 27.57
C ASN A 179 15.11 -1.53 27.83
N LYS A 180 15.40 -2.50 26.96
CA LYS A 180 14.78 -3.84 26.94
C LYS A 180 15.85 -4.92 26.86
#